data_AF-A0AA48LDI7-F1
#
_entry.id   AF-A0AA48LDI7-F1
#
_cell.length_a   1.000
_cell.length_b   1.000
_cell.length_c   1.000
_cell.angle_alpha   90.00
_cell.angle_beta   90.00
_cell.angle_gamma   90.00
#
_symmetry.space_group_name_H-M   'P 1'
#
loop_
_entity.id
_entity.type
_entity.pdbx_description
1 polymer ?
#
loop_
_entity_poly.entity_id
_entity_poly.type
_entity_poly.pdbx_seq_one_letter_code
_entity_poly.pdbx_strand_id
1 'polypeptide(L)'
;MDNMTMAIIGGTTVLVIGAVVALYSYKKRNMTKLFDQAYESSKQVPKQKKNSFLLLMFMEAVSASKKKSKSDINANKLNNQKYLELQLMKMSKILKDGPQGQDKKTKQSLSILKSYLEWEEKKKSNDSKTK
;
A
#
# COMPACT_ATOMS: atom_id res chain seq x y z
N MET A 1 -44.28 -1.26 19.21
CA MET A 1 -43.03 -0.66 18.67
C MET A 1 -43.33 0.80 18.49
N ASP A 2 -42.69 1.64 19.26
CA ASP A 2 -43.10 3.02 19.41
C ASP A 2 -42.36 3.84 18.35
N ASN A 3 -42.93 4.97 17.92
CA ASN A 3 -42.31 5.82 16.89
C ASN A 3 -40.88 6.25 17.28
N MET A 4 -40.63 6.40 18.58
CA MET A 4 -39.30 6.65 19.15
C MET A 4 -38.33 5.48 18.94
N THR A 5 -38.79 4.24 19.13
CA THR A 5 -37.98 3.03 18.90
C THR A 5 -37.62 2.90 17.42
N MET A 6 -38.57 3.16 16.51
CA MET A 6 -38.31 3.17 15.06
C MET A 6 -37.33 4.27 14.64
N ALA A 7 -37.46 5.48 15.20
CA ALA A 7 -36.54 6.58 14.90
C ALA A 7 -35.10 6.28 15.37
N ILE A 8 -34.94 5.67 16.56
CA ILE A 8 -33.62 5.28 17.08
C ILE A 8 -32.99 4.19 16.20
N ILE A 9 -33.74 3.18 15.80
CA ILE A 9 -33.25 2.10 14.92
C ILE A 9 -32.87 2.65 13.54
N GLY A 10 -33.71 3.51 12.96
CA GLY A 10 -33.44 4.15 11.68
C GLY A 10 -32.18 5.03 11.73
N GLY A 11 -32.08 5.89 12.74
CA GLY A 11 -30.94 6.79 12.93
C GLY A 11 -29.61 6.06 13.17
N THR A 12 -29.62 5.04 14.03
CA THR A 12 -28.41 4.24 14.30
C THR A 12 -27.93 3.47 13.07
N THR A 13 -28.85 2.90 12.29
CA THR A 13 -28.51 2.17 11.06
C THR A 13 -27.83 3.07 10.03
N VAL A 14 -28.37 4.28 9.79
CA VAL A 14 -27.79 5.25 8.84
C VAL A 14 -26.40 5.69 9.29
N LEU A 15 -26.20 5.94 10.59
CA LEU A 15 -24.88 6.33 11.12
C LEU A 15 -23.84 5.23 10.96
N VAL A 16 -24.19 3.96 11.22
CA VAL A 16 -23.28 2.83 11.04
C VAL A 16 -22.89 2.68 9.56
N ILE A 17 -23.85 2.73 8.64
CA ILE A 17 -23.58 2.65 7.21
C ILE A 17 -22.69 3.83 6.76
N GLY A 18 -23.03 5.05 7.18
CA GLY A 18 -22.25 6.25 6.88
C GLY A 18 -20.81 6.16 7.38
N ALA A 19 -20.60 5.69 8.61
CA ALA A 19 -19.28 5.50 9.19
C ALA A 19 -18.45 4.45 8.41
N VAL A 20 -19.06 3.33 8.01
CA VAL A 20 -18.40 2.29 7.20
C VAL A 20 -17.97 2.84 5.84
N VAL A 21 -18.86 3.56 5.14
CA VAL A 21 -18.56 4.17 3.84
C VAL A 21 -17.46 5.22 3.95
N ALA A 22 -17.51 6.07 4.97
CA ALA A 22 -16.49 7.09 5.22
C ALA A 22 -15.13 6.47 5.51
N LEU A 23 -15.05 5.47 6.39
CA LEU A 23 -13.82 4.74 6.71
C LEU A 23 -13.26 4.03 5.48
N TYR A 24 -14.11 3.38 4.69
CA TYR A 24 -13.70 2.72 3.45
C TYR A 24 -13.11 3.71 2.45
N SER A 25 -13.78 4.86 2.27
CA SER A 25 -13.33 5.92 1.36
C SER A 25 -12.01 6.55 1.81
N TYR A 26 -11.85 6.79 3.12
CA TYR A 26 -10.60 7.30 3.69
C TYR A 26 -9.43 6.34 3.45
N LYS A 27 -9.64 5.05 3.75
CA LYS A 27 -8.64 4.00 3.53
C LYS A 27 -8.26 3.89 2.05
N LYS A 28 -9.24 3.96 1.14
CA LYS A 28 -9.02 3.93 -0.31
C LYS A 28 -8.17 5.11 -0.78
N ARG A 29 -8.51 6.34 -0.36
CA ARG A 29 -7.74 7.55 -0.69
C ARG A 29 -6.28 7.45 -0.22
N ASN A 30 -6.04 6.94 0.98
CA ASN A 30 -4.68 6.82 1.50
C ASN A 30 -3.84 5.79 0.72
N MET A 31 -4.46 4.66 0.32
CA MET A 31 -3.80 3.67 -0.54
C MET A 31 -3.51 4.20 -1.93
N THR A 32 -4.44 4.96 -2.53
CA THR A 32 -4.21 5.59 -3.83
C THR A 32 -3.04 6.56 -3.79
N LYS A 33 -2.94 7.42 -2.76
CA LYS A 33 -1.78 8.32 -2.59
C LYS A 33 -0.47 7.57 -2.49
N LEU A 34 -0.44 6.48 -1.71
CA LEU A 34 0.74 5.63 -1.57
C LEU A 34 1.11 4.95 -2.91
N PHE A 35 0.12 4.52 -3.69
CA PHE A 35 0.34 3.95 -5.02
C PHE A 35 0.84 5.00 -6.02
N ASP A 36 0.27 6.21 -6.03
CA ASP A 36 0.75 7.30 -6.89
C ASP A 36 2.19 7.68 -6.55
N GLN A 37 2.53 7.82 -5.26
CA GLN A 37 3.91 8.07 -4.84
C GLN A 37 4.85 6.93 -5.28
N ALA A 38 4.46 5.68 -5.05
CA ALA A 38 5.24 4.52 -5.47
C ALA A 38 5.41 4.47 -7.01
N TYR A 39 4.37 4.83 -7.76
CA TYR A 39 4.40 4.90 -9.22
C TYR A 39 5.42 5.93 -9.70
N GLU A 40 5.36 7.17 -9.19
CA GLU A 40 6.31 8.22 -9.56
C GLU A 40 7.75 7.88 -9.16
N SER A 41 7.98 7.42 -7.93
CA SER A 41 9.32 7.02 -7.48
C SER A 41 9.87 5.84 -8.29
N SER A 42 9.01 4.90 -8.70
CA SER A 42 9.44 3.74 -9.49
C SER A 42 9.91 4.09 -10.90
N LYS A 43 9.53 5.26 -11.46
CA LYS A 43 10.00 5.72 -12.78
C LYS A 43 11.51 5.99 -12.81
N GLN A 44 12.10 6.34 -11.66
CA GLN A 44 13.52 6.62 -11.52
C GLN A 44 14.37 5.34 -11.39
N VAL A 45 13.73 4.18 -11.28
CA VAL A 45 14.40 2.89 -11.06
C VAL A 45 14.42 2.08 -12.37
N PRO A 46 15.52 1.36 -12.67
CA PRO A 46 15.57 0.47 -13.82
C PRO A 46 14.41 -0.54 -13.83
N LYS A 47 13.78 -0.75 -14.99
CA LYS A 47 12.61 -1.62 -15.16
C LYS A 47 12.82 -3.03 -14.56
N GLN A 48 14.04 -3.57 -14.67
CA GLN A 48 14.41 -4.88 -14.14
C GLN A 48 14.31 -4.99 -12.61
N LYS A 49 14.55 -3.88 -11.89
CA LYS A 49 14.53 -3.83 -10.42
C LYS A 49 13.24 -3.21 -9.86
N LYS A 50 12.29 -2.84 -10.72
CA LYS A 50 11.07 -2.11 -10.35
C LYS A 50 10.26 -2.82 -9.25
N ASN A 51 9.97 -4.11 -9.42
CA ASN A 51 9.15 -4.85 -8.45
C ASN A 51 9.85 -5.03 -7.11
N SER A 52 11.16 -5.25 -7.11
CA SER A 52 11.97 -5.32 -5.89
C SER A 52 11.98 -3.98 -5.15
N PHE A 53 12.05 -2.87 -5.88
CA PHE A 53 12.00 -1.53 -5.32
C PHE A 53 10.61 -1.20 -4.74
N LEU A 54 9.54 -1.52 -5.47
CA LEU A 54 8.17 -1.37 -4.99
C LEU A 54 7.93 -2.18 -3.71
N LEU A 55 8.40 -3.43 -3.68
CA LEU A 55 8.31 -4.27 -2.47
C LEU A 55 9.04 -3.64 -1.28
N LEU A 56 10.25 -3.11 -1.50
CA LEU A 56 11.02 -2.41 -0.46
C LEU A 56 10.22 -1.23 0.11
N MET A 57 9.68 -0.35 -0.75
CA MET A 57 8.86 0.79 -0.33
C MET A 57 7.63 0.34 0.47
N PHE A 58 6.93 -0.72 0.05
CA PHE A 58 5.76 -1.21 0.77
C PHE A 58 6.12 -1.85 2.10
N MET A 59 7.27 -2.55 2.20
CA MET A 59 7.78 -3.04 3.47
C MET A 59 8.12 -1.91 4.44
N GLU A 60 8.67 -0.81 3.94
CA GLU A 60 8.94 0.39 4.73
C GLU A 60 7.66 1.07 5.18
N ALA A 61 6.68 1.25 4.30
CA ALA A 61 5.37 1.81 4.65
C ALA A 61 4.63 0.96 5.70
N VAL A 62 4.65 -0.37 5.55
CA VAL A 62 4.08 -1.31 6.55
C VAL A 62 4.84 -1.23 7.87
N SER A 63 6.16 -1.02 7.84
CA SER A 63 6.97 -0.89 9.05
C SER A 63 6.75 0.45 9.76
N ALA A 64 6.65 1.54 9.00
CA ALA A 64 6.40 2.89 9.50
C ALA A 64 5.00 3.02 10.09
N SER A 65 3.98 2.44 9.46
CA SER A 65 2.61 2.45 10.00
C SER A 65 2.46 1.77 11.37
N LYS A 66 3.33 0.80 11.69
CA LYS A 66 3.30 0.07 12.98
C LYS A 66 4.13 0.73 14.08
N LYS A 67 5.15 1.52 13.73
CA LYS A 67 5.96 2.26 14.70
C LYS A 67 5.50 3.72 14.71
N LYS A 68 4.78 4.13 15.75
CA LYS A 68 4.35 5.52 15.97
C LYS A 68 5.52 6.49 16.23
N SER A 69 6.79 6.09 16.07
CA SER A 69 7.95 6.93 16.35
C SER A 69 9.20 6.58 15.52
N LYS A 70 9.88 7.67 15.12
CA LYS A 70 11.20 7.82 14.47
C LYS A 70 11.33 7.36 13.02
N SER A 71 10.88 8.26 12.14
CA SER A 71 11.04 8.23 10.67
C SER A 71 12.50 8.34 10.19
N ASP A 72 13.47 8.67 11.06
CA ASP A 72 14.80 9.11 10.60
C ASP A 72 15.87 8.01 10.50
N ILE A 73 15.61 6.78 10.96
CA ILE A 73 16.67 5.76 11.06
C ILE A 73 16.99 5.08 9.71
N ASN A 74 16.12 5.21 8.70
CA ASN A 74 16.29 4.53 7.39
C ASN A 74 16.46 5.46 6.18
N ALA A 75 16.04 6.74 6.24
CA ALA A 75 16.16 7.65 5.10
C ALA A 75 17.62 7.81 4.63
N ASN A 76 18.56 7.94 5.57
CA ASN A 76 19.98 8.08 5.25
C ASN A 76 20.64 6.79 4.74
N LYS A 77 20.05 5.61 5.01
CA LYS A 77 20.60 4.31 4.57
C LYS A 77 20.23 3.99 3.13
N LEU A 78 19.07 4.44 2.66
CA LEU A 78 18.64 4.28 1.28
C LEU A 78 19.42 5.18 0.30
N ASN A 79 19.99 6.29 0.79
CA ASN A 79 20.92 7.12 0.03
C ASN A 79 22.26 6.40 -0.25
N ASN A 80 22.58 5.33 0.49
CA ASN A 80 23.75 4.50 0.20
C ASN A 80 23.41 3.50 -0.89
N GLN A 81 23.96 3.73 -2.09
CA GLN A 81 23.73 2.88 -3.26
C GLN A 81 24.02 1.40 -3.01
N LYS A 82 25.12 1.06 -2.33
CA LYS A 82 25.50 -0.33 -2.05
C LYS A 82 24.50 -1.02 -1.12
N TYR A 83 23.99 -0.29 -0.13
CA TYR A 83 22.96 -0.80 0.77
C TYR A 83 21.65 -1.03 0.02
N LEU A 84 21.23 -0.06 -0.81
CA LEU A 84 20.03 -0.16 -1.63
C LEU A 84 20.11 -1.39 -2.56
N GLU A 85 21.23 -1.60 -3.24
CA GLU A 85 21.38 -2.76 -4.13
C GLU A 85 21.27 -4.09 -3.39
N LEU A 86 21.88 -4.21 -2.21
CA LEU A 86 21.76 -5.40 -1.38
C LEU A 86 20.31 -5.63 -0.95
N GLN A 87 19.58 -4.57 -0.60
CA GLN A 87 18.17 -4.66 -0.27
C GLN A 87 17.32 -5.08 -1.47
N LEU A 88 17.56 -4.51 -2.65
CA LEU A 88 16.86 -4.89 -3.88
C LEU A 88 17.10 -6.36 -4.25
N MET A 89 18.31 -6.87 -4.02
CA MET A 89 18.62 -8.28 -4.21
C MET A 89 17.84 -9.17 -3.23
N LYS A 90 17.76 -8.79 -1.95
CA LYS A 90 16.94 -9.50 -0.96
C LYS A 90 15.46 -9.49 -1.34
N MET A 91 14.94 -8.35 -1.77
CA MET A 91 13.56 -8.22 -2.24
C MET A 91 13.30 -9.08 -3.48
N SER A 92 14.26 -9.15 -4.41
CA SER A 92 14.16 -10.05 -5.57
C SER A 92 14.06 -11.52 -5.14
N LYS A 93 14.84 -11.94 -4.14
CA LYS A 93 14.74 -13.29 -3.58
C LYS A 93 13.36 -13.54 -2.96
N ILE A 94 12.88 -12.63 -2.12
CA ILE A 94 11.54 -12.71 -1.51
C ILE A 94 10.43 -12.82 -2.57
N LEU A 95 10.54 -12.07 -3.66
CA LEU A 95 9.59 -12.14 -4.77
C LEU A 95 9.57 -13.51 -5.46
N LYS A 96 10.72 -14.18 -5.55
CA LYS A 96 10.84 -15.53 -6.12
C LYS A 96 10.31 -16.61 -5.16
N ASP A 97 10.65 -16.49 -3.88
CA ASP A 97 10.24 -17.44 -2.84
C ASP A 97 8.73 -17.35 -2.53
N GLY A 98 8.10 -16.21 -2.85
CA GLY A 98 6.67 -15.98 -2.67
C GLY A 98 6.27 -15.74 -1.21
N PRO A 99 4.96 -15.69 -0.90
CA PRO A 99 4.47 -15.37 0.45
C PRO A 99 4.59 -16.53 1.45
N GLN A 100 4.84 -17.76 1.00
CA GLN A 100 4.93 -18.94 1.86
C GLN A 100 6.22 -18.90 2.69
N GLY A 101 6.14 -19.20 3.98
CA GLY A 101 7.30 -19.13 4.90
C GLY A 101 7.77 -17.71 5.26
N GLN A 102 7.19 -16.66 4.68
CA GLN A 102 7.53 -15.27 5.00
C GLN A 102 6.80 -14.77 6.25
N ASP A 103 7.38 -13.77 6.92
CA ASP A 103 6.78 -13.14 8.09
C ASP A 103 5.52 -12.30 7.73
N LYS A 104 4.73 -11.95 8.74
CA LYS A 104 3.46 -11.23 8.55
C LYS A 104 3.64 -9.88 7.85
N LYS A 105 4.74 -9.15 8.09
CA LYS A 105 4.98 -7.85 7.43
C LYS A 105 5.31 -8.05 5.96
N THR A 106 6.15 -9.03 5.65
CA THR A 106 6.49 -9.36 4.26
C THR A 106 5.27 -9.83 3.48
N LYS A 107 4.45 -10.72 4.05
CA LYS A 107 3.16 -11.14 3.45
C LYS A 107 2.23 -9.95 3.18
N GLN A 108 2.11 -9.04 4.14
CA GLN A 108 1.29 -7.84 3.99
C GLN A 108 1.83 -6.94 2.86
N SER A 109 3.15 -6.79 2.76
CA SER A 109 3.80 -5.96 1.73
C SER A 109 3.65 -6.57 0.34
N LEU A 110 3.76 -7.90 0.23
CA LEU A 110 3.47 -8.65 -1.00
C LEU A 110 2.00 -8.49 -1.43
N SER A 111 1.05 -8.48 -0.49
CA SER A 111 -0.36 -8.23 -0.79
C SER A 111 -0.60 -6.80 -1.29
N ILE A 112 0.07 -5.81 -0.69
CA ILE A 112 0.03 -4.41 -1.17
C ILE A 112 0.64 -4.32 -2.56
N LEU A 113 1.77 -4.99 -2.82
CA LEU A 113 2.39 -5.04 -4.13
C LEU A 113 1.44 -5.60 -5.19
N LYS A 114 0.76 -6.72 -4.89
CA LYS A 114 -0.25 -7.28 -5.80
C LYS A 114 -1.36 -6.27 -6.11
N SER A 115 -1.89 -5.61 -5.07
CA SER A 115 -2.93 -4.60 -5.21
C SER A 115 -2.45 -3.38 -6.03
N TYR A 116 -1.19 -3.00 -5.87
CA TYR A 116 -0.55 -1.95 -6.66
C TYR A 116 -0.45 -2.35 -8.14
N LEU A 117 -0.05 -3.58 -8.46
CA LEU A 117 0.06 -4.04 -9.84
C LEU A 117 -1.30 -4.01 -10.55
N GLU A 118 -2.35 -4.51 -9.89
CA GLU A 118 -3.73 -4.44 -10.40
C GLU A 118 -4.20 -2.98 -10.59
N TRP A 119 -3.83 -2.09 -9.67
CA TRP A 119 -4.13 -0.65 -9.79
C TRP A 119 -3.35 0.00 -10.94
N GLU A 120 -2.07 -0.34 -11.14
CA GLU A 120 -1.23 0.20 -12.20
C GLU A 120 -1.75 -0.23 -13.58
N GLU A 121 -2.18 -1.48 -13.74
CA GLU A 121 -2.83 -1.98 -14.96
C GLU A 121 -4.12 -1.23 -15.27
N LYS A 122 -4.96 -1.00 -14.25
CA LYS A 122 -6.19 -0.22 -14.39
C LYS A 122 -5.91 1.24 -14.74
N LYS A 123 -4.89 1.84 -14.13
CA LYS A 123 -4.45 3.21 -14.42
C LYS A 123 -4.01 3.35 -15.88
N LYS A 124 -3.15 2.46 -16.37
CA LYS A 124 -2.73 2.43 -17.79
C LYS A 124 -3.91 2.23 -18.74
N SER A 125 -4.85 1.36 -18.38
CA SER A 125 -6.04 1.08 -19.20
C SER A 125 -7.04 2.24 -19.26
N ASN A 126 -7.08 3.08 -18.22
CA ASN A 126 -7.89 4.30 -18.23
C ASN A 126 -7.21 5.42 -19.01
N ASP A 127 -5.89 5.57 -18.86
CA ASP A 127 -5.10 6.55 -19.62
C ASP A 127 -5.17 6.27 -21.13
N SER A 128 -5.22 5.00 -21.55
CA SER A 128 -5.36 4.61 -22.96
C SER A 128 -6.77 4.78 -23.53
N LYS A 129 -7.82 4.83 -22.69
CA LYS A 129 -9.20 5.10 -23.12
C LYS A 129 -9.54 6.59 -23.21
N THR A 130 -8.68 7.44 -22.64
CA THR A 130 -8.90 8.90 -22.56
C THR A 130 -8.04 9.66 -23.58
N LYS A 131 -7.25 8.95 -24.40
CA LYS A 131 -6.54 9.46 -25.58
C LYS A 131 -7.28 9.06 -26.84
#